data_AF-A0A401WR50-F1
#
_entry.id   AF-A0A401WR50-F1
#
_cell.length_a   1.000
_cell.length_b   1.000
_cell.length_c   1.000
_cell.angle_alpha   90.00
_cell.angle_beta   90.00
_cell.angle_gamma   90.00
#
_symmetry.space_group_name_H-M   'P 1'
#
loop_
_entity.id
_entity.type
_entity.pdbx_description
1 polymer ?
#
loop_
_entity_poly.entity_id
_entity_poly.type
_entity_poly.pdbx_seq_one_letter_code
_entity_poly.pdbx_strand_id
1 'polypeptide(L)'
;MRFLRALVPVLSACVPVGMCLFALQHAPLPERQPERTTHILNMVEHDGAAQTAQALSRQKGWADVQHAVASGQPDAARLVPALLPAADSRTTRTLYKTMQAALPKHPAIVLAATKQGGPVQADVQAVCSPIGMSHAWRQQARQAVAHVHDVHLSDRAQRCLNRLDG
;
A
#
# COMPACT_ATOMS: atom_id res chain seq x y z
N MET A 1 56.41 19.28 52.58
CA MET A 1 55.72 17.97 52.55
C MET A 1 56.10 17.27 51.24
N ARG A 2 57.31 16.70 51.10
CA ARG A 2 57.63 15.25 51.15
C ARG A 2 56.49 14.31 50.71
N PHE A 3 56.71 13.58 49.61
CA PHE A 3 56.59 12.11 49.38
C PHE A 3 56.48 11.88 47.85
N LEU A 4 57.59 11.60 47.15
CA LEU A 4 58.16 10.28 46.82
C LEU A 4 57.35 9.45 45.80
N ARG A 5 58.04 9.24 44.66
CA ARG A 5 57.82 8.26 43.59
C ARG A 5 57.24 6.91 44.05
N ALA A 6 56.34 6.35 43.23
CA ALA A 6 56.21 4.91 43.04
C ALA A 6 55.96 4.60 41.56
N LEU A 7 56.92 3.88 40.97
CA LEU A 7 56.82 3.17 39.70
C LEU A 7 56.17 1.81 39.97
N VAL A 8 55.11 1.45 39.25
CA VAL A 8 54.79 0.04 38.94
C VAL A 8 54.16 -0.01 37.53
N PRO A 9 54.79 -0.71 36.57
CA PRO A 9 54.16 -1.04 35.30
C PRO A 9 53.34 -2.32 35.48
N VAL A 10 52.06 -2.29 35.11
CA VAL A 10 51.27 -3.52 34.95
C VAL A 10 51.07 -3.75 33.46
N LEU A 11 51.87 -4.67 32.94
CA LEU A 11 51.69 -5.33 31.65
C LEU A 11 50.28 -5.94 31.61
N SER A 12 49.41 -5.40 30.76
CA SER A 12 48.14 -6.04 30.41
C SER A 12 48.35 -6.78 29.09
N ALA A 13 48.68 -8.07 29.20
CA ALA A 13 48.75 -8.99 28.08
C ALA A 13 47.45 -9.82 28.00
N CYS A 14 46.88 -9.85 26.79
CA CYS A 14 46.14 -10.93 26.16
C CYS A 14 44.99 -11.63 26.92
N VAL A 15 43.75 -11.40 26.48
CA VAL A 15 42.80 -12.49 26.08
C VAL A 15 41.87 -11.96 24.96
N PRO A 16 41.71 -12.68 23.83
CA PRO A 16 40.83 -12.26 22.74
C PRO A 16 39.39 -12.58 23.11
N VAL A 17 38.57 -11.56 23.40
CA VAL A 17 37.14 -11.77 23.58
C VAL A 17 36.49 -11.80 22.20
N GLY A 18 36.30 -13.04 21.73
CA GLY A 18 35.06 -13.47 21.10
C GLY A 18 34.56 -12.60 19.97
N MET A 19 34.98 -12.95 18.77
CA MET A 19 34.32 -12.63 17.51
C MET A 19 32.85 -13.08 17.60
N CYS A 20 31.96 -12.19 18.05
CA CYS A 20 30.53 -12.38 17.92
C CYS A 20 30.19 -12.19 16.44
N LEU A 21 30.29 -13.27 15.68
CA LEU A 21 29.57 -13.42 14.42
C LEU A 21 28.08 -13.33 14.76
N PHE A 22 27.54 -12.12 14.74
CA PHE A 22 26.12 -11.93 14.56
C PHE A 22 25.80 -12.56 13.20
N ALA A 23 25.34 -13.81 13.25
CA ALA A 23 24.53 -14.37 12.20
C ALA A 23 23.37 -13.40 12.01
N LEU A 24 23.50 -12.51 11.02
CA LEU A 24 22.41 -11.77 10.44
C LEU A 24 21.42 -12.82 9.96
N GLN A 25 20.45 -13.08 10.83
CA GLN A 25 19.26 -13.86 10.55
C GLN A 25 18.66 -13.18 9.32
N HIS A 26 18.72 -13.88 8.20
CA HIS A 26 18.22 -13.39 6.93
C HIS A 26 16.72 -13.17 7.10
N ALA A 27 16.32 -11.94 7.39
CA ALA A 27 14.94 -11.53 7.25
C ALA A 27 14.52 -11.89 5.81
N PRO A 28 13.36 -12.54 5.60
CA PRO A 28 12.92 -12.87 4.25
C PRO A 28 12.83 -11.58 3.45
N LEU A 29 13.51 -11.55 2.30
CA LEU A 29 13.52 -10.40 1.40
C LEU A 29 12.08 -10.01 0.98
N PRO A 30 11.76 -8.71 0.89
CA PRO A 30 10.41 -8.20 0.57
C PRO A 30 9.96 -8.40 -0.89
N GLU A 31 10.61 -9.24 -1.68
CA GLU A 31 10.39 -9.40 -3.14
C GLU A 31 9.11 -10.15 -3.54
N ARG A 32 8.45 -10.87 -2.60
CA ARG A 32 7.33 -11.76 -2.95
C ARG A 32 6.01 -11.05 -3.34
N GLN A 33 5.87 -9.75 -3.07
CA GLN A 33 4.61 -9.04 -3.27
C GLN A 33 4.40 -8.55 -4.71
N PRO A 34 5.38 -7.86 -5.35
CA PRO A 34 5.28 -7.51 -6.78
C PRO A 34 5.08 -8.74 -7.69
N GLU A 35 5.70 -9.87 -7.35
CA GLU A 35 5.53 -11.12 -8.10
C GLU A 35 4.09 -11.65 -8.04
N ARG A 36 3.41 -11.50 -6.89
CA ARG A 36 2.01 -11.92 -6.72
C ARG A 36 1.04 -11.04 -7.48
N THR A 37 1.18 -9.72 -7.42
CA THR A 37 0.29 -8.81 -8.17
C THR A 37 0.47 -8.98 -9.68
N THR A 38 1.71 -9.16 -10.13
CA THR A 38 2.02 -9.49 -11.52
C THR A 38 1.38 -10.82 -11.93
N HIS A 39 1.46 -11.85 -11.08
CA HIS A 39 0.78 -13.12 -11.34
C HIS A 39 -0.73 -12.96 -11.49
N ILE A 40 -1.38 -12.16 -10.63
CA ILE A 40 -2.81 -11.90 -10.71
C ILE A 40 -3.15 -11.14 -12.00
N LEU A 41 -2.32 -10.18 -12.42
CA LEU A 41 -2.50 -9.49 -13.71
C LEU A 41 -2.44 -10.48 -14.88
N ASN A 42 -1.46 -11.38 -14.89
CA ASN A 42 -1.36 -12.42 -15.92
C ASN A 42 -2.60 -13.33 -15.92
N MET A 43 -3.13 -13.69 -14.76
CA MET A 43 -4.39 -14.42 -14.69
C MET A 43 -5.56 -13.62 -15.26
N VAL A 44 -5.63 -12.31 -15.03
CA VAL A 44 -6.68 -11.46 -15.62
C VAL A 44 -6.56 -11.42 -17.15
N GLU A 45 -5.33 -11.36 -17.67
CA GLU A 45 -5.06 -11.31 -19.11
C GLU A 45 -5.36 -12.65 -19.81
N HIS A 46 -5.06 -13.78 -19.16
CA HIS A 46 -5.22 -15.11 -19.74
C HIS A 46 -6.58 -15.76 -19.47
N ASP A 47 -7.07 -15.70 -18.23
CA ASP A 47 -8.31 -16.36 -17.79
C ASP A 47 -9.50 -15.38 -17.79
N GLY A 48 -9.23 -14.08 -17.80
CA GLY A 48 -10.27 -13.06 -17.69
C GLY A 48 -10.71 -12.77 -16.26
N ALA A 49 -11.12 -11.52 -16.04
CA ALA A 49 -11.37 -10.98 -14.70
C ALA A 49 -12.37 -11.78 -13.84
N ALA A 50 -13.43 -12.32 -14.44
CA ALA A 50 -14.43 -13.10 -13.70
C ALA A 50 -13.86 -14.40 -13.12
N GLN A 51 -13.04 -15.09 -13.91
CA GLN A 51 -12.45 -16.37 -13.52
C GLN A 51 -11.33 -16.14 -12.50
N THR A 52 -10.53 -15.09 -12.70
CA THR A 52 -9.54 -14.64 -11.71
C THR A 52 -10.20 -14.27 -10.39
N ALA A 53 -11.27 -13.47 -10.39
CA ALA A 53 -11.99 -13.09 -9.17
C ALA A 53 -12.52 -14.31 -8.40
N GLN A 54 -13.05 -15.32 -9.10
CA GLN A 54 -13.46 -16.58 -8.47
C GLN A 54 -12.26 -17.33 -7.87
N ALA A 55 -11.13 -17.40 -8.57
CA ALA A 55 -9.91 -18.02 -8.05
C ALA A 55 -9.40 -17.31 -6.78
N LEU A 56 -9.37 -15.97 -6.79
CA LEU A 56 -9.00 -15.16 -5.63
C LEU A 56 -9.93 -15.40 -4.44
N SER A 57 -11.23 -15.53 -4.66
CA SER A 57 -12.20 -15.83 -3.59
C SER A 57 -11.97 -17.21 -2.99
N ARG A 58 -11.72 -18.24 -3.82
CA ARG A 58 -11.44 -19.61 -3.34
C ARG A 58 -10.12 -19.71 -2.58
N GLN A 59 -9.09 -18.99 -3.05
CA GLN A 59 -7.73 -19.09 -2.51
C GLN A 59 -7.39 -17.99 -1.48
N LYS A 60 -8.35 -17.13 -1.13
CA LYS A 60 -8.14 -15.95 -0.26
C LYS A 60 -7.11 -14.93 -0.82
N GLY A 61 -6.92 -14.89 -2.14
CA GLY A 61 -5.96 -14.02 -2.82
C GLY A 61 -6.35 -12.53 -2.86
N TRP A 62 -7.58 -12.17 -2.48
CA TRP A 62 -7.98 -10.76 -2.36
C TRP A 62 -7.15 -9.95 -1.37
N ALA A 63 -6.45 -10.60 -0.44
CA ALA A 63 -5.52 -9.94 0.47
C ALA A 63 -4.32 -9.31 -0.27
N ASP A 64 -3.83 -9.95 -1.34
CA ASP A 64 -2.72 -9.42 -2.14
C ASP A 64 -3.17 -8.18 -2.93
N VAL A 65 -4.40 -8.17 -3.47
CA VAL A 65 -5.00 -6.98 -4.11
C VAL A 65 -5.17 -5.83 -3.12
N GLN A 66 -5.67 -6.11 -1.91
CA GLN A 66 -5.79 -5.09 -0.86
C GLN A 66 -4.41 -4.55 -0.44
N HIS A 67 -3.40 -5.40 -0.34
CA HIS A 67 -2.05 -5.00 -0.01
C HIS A 67 -1.46 -4.09 -1.10
N ALA A 68 -1.67 -4.42 -2.37
CA ALA A 68 -1.24 -3.61 -3.50
C ALA A 68 -1.84 -2.18 -3.43
N VAL A 69 -3.13 -2.06 -3.13
CA VAL A 69 -3.78 -0.76 -2.92
C VAL A 69 -3.19 -0.02 -1.72
N ALA A 70 -3.08 -0.69 -0.57
CA ALA A 70 -2.63 -0.08 0.67
C ALA A 70 -1.18 0.43 0.62
N SER A 71 -0.33 -0.24 -0.18
CA SER A 71 1.08 0.10 -0.39
C SER A 71 1.32 1.04 -1.57
N GLY A 72 0.28 1.39 -2.34
CA GLY A 72 0.42 2.25 -3.51
C GLY A 72 1.18 1.58 -4.66
N GLN A 73 1.08 0.26 -4.80
CA GLN A 73 1.71 -0.44 -5.93
C GLN A 73 1.06 -0.03 -7.25
N PRO A 74 1.84 0.26 -8.32
CA PRO A 74 1.31 0.65 -9.62
C PRO A 74 0.28 -0.34 -10.19
N ASP A 75 0.47 -1.64 -9.97
CA ASP A 75 -0.45 -2.69 -10.45
C ASP A 75 -1.87 -2.56 -9.91
N ALA A 76 -2.04 -1.97 -8.73
CA ALA A 76 -3.36 -1.76 -8.14
C ALA A 76 -4.27 -0.91 -9.05
N ALA A 77 -3.70 0.04 -9.79
CA ALA A 77 -4.43 0.88 -10.75
C ALA A 77 -5.04 0.08 -11.90
N ARG A 78 -4.48 -1.09 -12.23
CA ARG A 78 -4.99 -2.00 -13.28
C ARG A 78 -5.87 -3.10 -12.68
N LEU A 79 -5.43 -3.70 -11.58
CA LEU A 79 -6.09 -4.83 -10.93
C LEU A 79 -7.48 -4.49 -10.40
N VAL A 80 -7.60 -3.40 -9.62
CA VAL A 80 -8.88 -3.03 -8.98
C VAL A 80 -9.99 -2.82 -10.00
N PRO A 81 -9.84 -1.97 -11.03
CA PRO A 81 -10.93 -1.74 -11.97
C PRO A 81 -11.25 -2.96 -12.85
N ALA A 82 -10.30 -3.89 -13.02
CA ALA A 82 -10.54 -5.14 -13.73
C ALA A 82 -11.34 -6.14 -12.88
N LEU A 83 -10.97 -6.31 -11.61
CA LEU A 83 -11.50 -7.36 -10.74
C LEU A 83 -12.77 -6.97 -9.99
N LEU A 84 -12.94 -5.67 -9.66
CA LEU A 84 -14.05 -5.21 -8.83
C LEU A 84 -15.44 -5.57 -9.40
N PRO A 85 -15.71 -5.51 -10.72
CA PRO A 85 -17.01 -5.90 -11.26
C PRO A 85 -17.43 -7.35 -10.98
N ALA A 86 -16.45 -8.23 -10.73
CA ALA A 86 -16.67 -9.65 -10.42
C ALA A 86 -16.50 -9.96 -8.92
N ALA A 87 -16.20 -8.97 -8.09
CA ALA A 87 -16.06 -9.14 -6.65
C ALA A 87 -17.43 -9.25 -5.98
N ASP A 88 -17.51 -10.05 -4.92
CA ASP A 88 -18.71 -10.07 -4.08
C ASP A 88 -18.87 -8.75 -3.28
N SER A 89 -20.05 -8.55 -2.70
CA SER A 89 -20.36 -7.30 -2.00
C SER A 89 -19.46 -7.04 -0.77
N ARG A 90 -19.02 -8.09 -0.07
CA ARG A 90 -18.13 -7.96 1.10
C ARG A 90 -16.74 -7.53 0.64
N THR A 91 -16.20 -8.19 -0.37
CA THR A 91 -14.91 -7.89 -0.97
C THR A 91 -14.88 -6.47 -1.53
N THR A 92 -15.93 -6.07 -2.24
CA THR A 92 -16.11 -4.70 -2.75
C THR A 92 -16.04 -3.65 -1.63
N ARG A 93 -16.80 -3.86 -0.54
CA ARG A 93 -16.78 -2.95 0.62
C ARG A 93 -15.40 -2.87 1.28
N THR A 94 -14.71 -3.99 1.40
CA THR A 94 -13.35 -4.02 1.96
C THR A 94 -12.38 -3.24 1.07
N LEU A 95 -12.40 -3.46 -0.25
CA LEU A 95 -11.54 -2.73 -1.19
C LEU A 95 -11.80 -1.21 -1.14
N TYR A 96 -13.06 -0.78 -1.04
CA TYR A 96 -13.37 0.65 -0.88
C TYR A 96 -12.78 1.24 0.39
N LYS A 97 -12.89 0.54 1.53
CA LYS A 97 -12.25 0.99 2.78
C LYS A 97 -10.74 1.04 2.66
N THR A 98 -10.12 0.06 2.00
CA THR A 98 -8.67 0.06 1.74
C THR A 98 -8.26 1.24 0.87
N MET A 99 -9.01 1.53 -0.20
CA MET A 99 -8.78 2.69 -1.07
C MET A 99 -8.95 4.02 -0.32
N GLN A 100 -10.00 4.15 0.49
CA GLN A 100 -10.24 5.32 1.34
C GLN A 100 -9.07 5.55 2.31
N ALA A 101 -8.58 4.49 2.96
CA ALA A 101 -7.44 4.60 3.88
C ALA A 101 -6.13 4.94 3.15
N ALA A 102 -5.96 4.47 1.92
CA ALA A 102 -4.77 4.74 1.10
C ALA A 102 -4.79 6.13 0.45
N LEU A 103 -5.95 6.75 0.25
CA LEU A 103 -6.12 8.00 -0.51
C LEU A 103 -5.18 9.13 -0.07
N PRO A 104 -4.98 9.44 1.23
CA PRO A 104 -4.07 10.51 1.63
C PRO A 104 -2.59 10.22 1.34
N LYS A 105 -2.21 8.95 1.20
CA LYS A 105 -0.81 8.53 1.01
C LYS A 105 -0.47 8.26 -0.46
N HIS A 106 -1.42 7.71 -1.21
CA HIS A 106 -1.24 7.24 -2.57
C HIS A 106 -2.36 7.74 -3.49
N PRO A 107 -2.58 9.07 -3.59
CA PRO A 107 -3.76 9.62 -4.26
C PRO A 107 -3.81 9.26 -5.75
N ALA A 108 -2.67 9.31 -6.46
CA ALA A 108 -2.62 8.96 -7.87
C ALA A 108 -3.03 7.49 -8.14
N ILE A 109 -2.51 6.54 -7.35
CA ILE A 109 -2.84 5.11 -7.49
C ILE A 109 -4.30 4.85 -7.17
N VAL A 110 -4.83 5.45 -6.09
CA VAL A 110 -6.24 5.29 -5.71
C VAL A 110 -7.16 5.88 -6.79
N LEU A 111 -6.87 7.06 -7.30
CA LEU A 111 -7.65 7.68 -8.39
C LEU A 111 -7.54 6.89 -9.71
N ALA A 112 -6.38 6.33 -10.01
CA ALA A 112 -6.19 5.47 -11.18
C ALA A 112 -6.96 4.15 -11.07
N ALA A 113 -7.08 3.60 -9.85
CA ALA A 113 -7.84 2.40 -9.52
C ALA A 113 -9.37 2.61 -9.53
N THR A 114 -9.84 3.87 -9.43
CA THR A 114 -11.24 4.21 -9.73
C THR A 114 -11.45 4.33 -11.24
N LYS A 115 -12.67 4.13 -11.72
CA LYS A 115 -13.01 4.43 -13.12
C LYS A 115 -14.06 5.53 -13.23
N GLN A 116 -14.15 6.10 -14.43
CA GLN A 116 -15.20 7.03 -14.83
C GLN A 116 -16.43 6.28 -15.33
N GLY A 117 -17.51 6.28 -14.55
CA GLY A 117 -18.85 5.91 -15.02
C GLY A 117 -19.13 4.41 -15.16
N GLY A 118 -20.39 4.04 -14.91
CA GLY A 118 -20.90 2.67 -14.93
C GLY A 118 -21.36 2.20 -13.54
N PRO A 119 -22.39 1.35 -13.44
CA PRO A 119 -23.01 0.98 -12.16
C PRO A 119 -22.17 0.05 -11.28
N VAL A 120 -21.09 -0.57 -11.80
CA VAL A 120 -20.28 -1.59 -11.11
C VAL A 120 -18.78 -1.33 -11.30
N GLN A 121 -18.29 -0.17 -10.89
CA GLN A 121 -16.86 0.16 -10.90
C GLN A 121 -16.50 0.88 -9.59
N ALA A 122 -15.21 0.90 -9.23
CA ALA A 122 -14.76 1.65 -8.06
C ALA A 122 -15.13 3.11 -8.25
N ASP A 123 -16.13 3.53 -7.49
CA ASP A 123 -16.74 4.84 -7.63
C ASP A 123 -15.89 5.87 -6.89
N VAL A 124 -15.40 6.87 -7.62
CA VAL A 124 -14.74 8.04 -7.05
C VAL A 124 -15.57 8.62 -5.90
N GLN A 125 -16.90 8.61 -5.99
CA GLN A 125 -17.79 9.12 -4.95
C GLN A 125 -17.72 8.28 -3.66
N ALA A 126 -17.63 6.96 -3.78
CA ALA A 126 -17.52 6.07 -2.62
C ALA A 126 -16.13 6.22 -1.96
N VAL A 127 -15.08 6.25 -2.77
CA VAL A 127 -13.68 6.34 -2.29
C VAL A 127 -13.34 7.72 -1.73
N CYS A 128 -13.92 8.79 -2.28
CA CYS A 128 -13.67 10.16 -1.82
C CYS A 128 -14.74 10.67 -0.84
N SER A 129 -15.66 9.82 -0.39
CA SER A 129 -16.67 10.20 0.60
C SER A 129 -16.02 10.46 1.97
N PRO A 130 -16.25 11.61 2.61
CA PRO A 130 -15.78 11.88 3.96
C PRO A 130 -16.63 11.22 5.05
N ILE A 131 -17.74 10.56 4.68
CA ILE A 131 -18.67 9.94 5.64
C ILE A 131 -17.93 8.83 6.43
N GLY A 132 -17.98 8.94 7.76
CA GLY A 132 -17.33 7.98 8.67
C GLY A 132 -15.82 8.20 8.83
N MET A 133 -15.25 9.22 8.19
CA MET A 133 -13.83 9.58 8.32
C MET A 133 -13.62 10.77 9.26
N SER A 134 -12.42 10.85 9.84
CA SER A 134 -12.04 11.98 10.70
C SER A 134 -11.83 13.26 9.90
N HIS A 135 -11.96 14.41 10.56
CA HIS A 135 -11.61 15.69 9.95
C HIS A 135 -10.15 15.73 9.48
N ALA A 136 -9.23 15.15 10.26
CA ALA A 136 -7.81 15.05 9.89
C ALA A 136 -7.60 14.26 8.60
N TRP A 137 -8.25 13.08 8.46
CA TRP A 137 -8.20 12.30 7.23
C TRP A 137 -8.71 13.11 6.04
N ARG A 138 -9.82 13.85 6.22
CA ARG A 138 -10.42 14.66 5.15
C ARG A 138 -9.46 15.74 4.66
N GLN A 139 -8.82 16.48 5.56
CA GLN A 139 -7.85 17.52 5.17
C GLN A 139 -6.63 16.92 4.47
N GLN A 140 -6.11 15.80 4.97
CA GLN A 140 -4.98 15.11 4.34
C GLN A 140 -5.33 14.59 2.95
N ALA A 141 -6.52 13.99 2.78
CA ALA A 141 -7.01 13.52 1.49
C ALA A 141 -7.17 14.68 0.50
N ARG A 142 -7.77 15.80 0.92
CA ARG A 142 -7.91 17.01 0.08
C ARG A 142 -6.57 17.52 -0.40
N GLN A 143 -5.62 17.68 0.52
CA GLN A 143 -4.28 18.13 0.18
C GLN A 143 -3.60 17.15 -0.78
N ALA A 144 -3.62 15.85 -0.49
CA ALA A 144 -3.00 14.83 -1.33
C ALA A 144 -3.58 14.81 -2.75
N VAL A 145 -4.90 14.88 -2.89
CA VAL A 145 -5.59 14.88 -4.20
C VAL A 145 -5.30 16.16 -4.98
N ALA A 146 -5.25 17.32 -4.31
CA ALA A 146 -4.92 18.60 -4.97
C ALA A 146 -3.49 18.65 -5.53
N HIS A 147 -2.58 17.81 -5.03
CA HIS A 147 -1.20 17.68 -5.52
C HIS A 147 -1.04 16.60 -6.61
N VAL A 148 -2.13 15.99 -7.09
CA VAL A 148 -2.06 15.06 -8.23
C VAL A 148 -1.97 15.87 -9.52
N HIS A 149 -0.80 15.86 -10.15
CA HIS A 149 -0.50 16.59 -11.38
C HIS A 149 -0.62 15.74 -12.66
N ASP A 150 -1.13 14.52 -12.57
CA ASP A 150 -1.36 13.65 -13.74
C ASP A 150 -2.59 14.13 -14.53
N VAL A 151 -2.36 14.52 -15.79
CA VAL A 151 -3.38 15.02 -16.71
C VAL A 151 -4.47 13.98 -16.99
N HIS A 152 -4.14 12.68 -16.97
CA HIS A 152 -5.11 11.61 -17.19
C HIS A 152 -6.03 11.40 -15.99
N LEU A 153 -5.68 11.95 -14.83
CA LEU A 153 -6.46 11.84 -13.60
C LEU A 153 -7.21 13.13 -13.24
N SER A 154 -7.03 14.23 -13.99
CA SER A 154 -7.56 15.56 -13.63
C SER A 154 -9.06 15.56 -13.35
N ASP A 155 -9.86 14.92 -14.21
CA ASP A 155 -11.31 14.79 -14.01
C ASP A 155 -11.68 14.02 -12.74
N ARG A 156 -10.92 12.96 -12.42
CA ARG A 156 -11.16 12.13 -11.23
C ARG A 156 -10.73 12.89 -9.97
N ALA A 157 -9.59 13.57 -10.03
CA ALA A 157 -9.11 14.43 -8.95
C ALA A 157 -10.14 15.54 -8.66
N GLN A 158 -10.66 16.24 -9.67
CA GLN A 158 -11.66 17.29 -9.47
C GLN A 158 -12.95 16.74 -8.83
N ARG A 159 -13.49 15.62 -9.33
CA ARG A 159 -14.68 15.00 -8.71
C ARG A 159 -14.41 14.55 -7.27
N CYS A 160 -13.21 14.02 -7.01
CA CYS A 160 -12.81 13.61 -5.67
C CYS A 160 -12.74 14.82 -4.73
N LEU A 161 -12.16 15.95 -5.17
CA LEU A 161 -12.12 17.20 -4.39
C LEU A 161 -13.52 17.72 -4.10
N ASN A 162 -14.39 17.81 -5.11
CA ASN A 162 -15.78 18.22 -4.92
C ASN A 162 -16.48 17.35 -3.86
N ARG A 163 -16.25 16.03 -3.93
CA ARG A 163 -16.84 15.10 -2.96
C ARG A 163 -16.25 15.25 -1.55
N LEU A 164 -14.95 15.52 -1.45
CA LEU A 164 -14.28 15.81 -0.20
C LEU A 164 -14.67 17.19 0.37
N ASP A 165 -15.26 18.08 -0.41
CA ASP A 165 -15.71 19.42 0.02
C ASP A 165 -17.14 19.43 0.58
N GLY A 166 -17.97 18.47 0.18
CA GLY A 166 -19.32 18.26 0.71
C GLY A 166 -20.36 18.38 -0.39
#